data_AF-A0A662K2T1-F1
#
_entry.id   AF-A0A662K2T1-F1
#
_cell.length_a   1.000
_cell.length_b   1.000
_cell.length_c   1.000
_cell.angle_alpha   90.00
_cell.angle_beta   90.00
_cell.angle_gamma   90.00
#
_symmetry.space_group_name_H-M   'P 1'
#
loop_
_entity.id
_entity.type
_entity.pdbx_description
1 polymer ?
#
loop_
_entity_poly.entity_id
_entity_poly.type
_entity_poly.pdbx_seq_one_letter_code
_entity_poly.pdbx_strand_id
1 'polypeptide(L)'
;MKVKLGDNVTIIDDKGKKFVINITKGAKKVKGLGIINSEEFIGERYGDVLEIGNKKCVILPASSKDYIDCLKRKAQIILPKDSAQIIMNCSIKPGDKVVEIGSGSGALTIALAKTVAPNGKVVSYDKRKDFIEIAQYNIEKA
;
A
#
# COMPACT_ATOMS: atom_id res chain seq x y z
N MET A 1 -12.61 -8.68 12.75
CA MET A 1 -12.52 -7.24 12.39
C MET A 1 -13.39 -7.02 11.16
N LYS A 2 -14.15 -5.92 11.12
CA LYS A 2 -15.04 -5.59 10.00
C LYS A 2 -14.49 -4.40 9.22
N VAL A 3 -14.78 -4.34 7.93
CA VAL A 3 -14.41 -3.25 7.03
C VAL A 3 -15.17 -1.98 7.41
N LYS A 4 -14.48 -0.84 7.44
CA LYS A 4 -15.05 0.49 7.73
C LYS A 4 -14.72 1.49 6.63
N LEU A 5 -15.50 2.57 6.58
CA LEU A 5 -15.21 3.71 5.73
C LEU A 5 -13.83 4.30 6.08
N GLY A 6 -13.01 4.54 5.05
CA GLY A 6 -11.66 5.07 5.19
C GLY A 6 -10.57 4.00 5.38
N ASP A 7 -10.93 2.74 5.59
CA ASP A 7 -9.94 1.66 5.69
C ASP A 7 -9.21 1.48 4.34
N ASN A 8 -7.92 1.19 4.40
CA ASN A 8 -7.19 0.68 3.25
C ASN A 8 -7.24 -0.86 3.26
N VAL A 9 -7.69 -1.43 2.15
CA VAL A 9 -7.90 -2.87 2.02
C VAL A 9 -7.16 -3.43 0.82
N THR A 10 -6.76 -4.68 0.94
CA THR A 10 -6.28 -5.50 -0.18
C THR A 10 -7.40 -6.44 -0.61
N ILE A 11 -7.78 -6.36 -1.87
CA ILE A 11 -8.67 -7.31 -2.54
C ILE A 11 -7.80 -8.31 -3.29
N ILE A 12 -8.02 -9.60 -3.06
CA ILE A 12 -7.30 -10.70 -3.72
C ILE A 12 -8.30 -11.48 -4.55
N ASP A 13 -8.11 -11.53 -5.87
CA ASP A 13 -8.96 -12.34 -6.75
C ASP A 13 -8.58 -13.83 -6.72
N ASP A 14 -9.40 -14.65 -7.36
CA ASP A 14 -9.25 -16.10 -7.53
C ASP A 14 -7.90 -16.53 -8.14
N LYS A 15 -7.23 -15.62 -8.85
CA LYS A 15 -5.90 -15.85 -9.44
C LYS A 15 -4.76 -15.35 -8.54
N GLY A 16 -5.07 -14.91 -7.32
CA GLY A 16 -4.11 -14.36 -6.37
C GLY A 16 -3.67 -12.93 -6.73
N LYS A 17 -4.31 -12.27 -7.70
CA LYS A 17 -3.96 -10.90 -8.05
C LYS A 17 -4.48 -9.95 -6.99
N LYS A 18 -3.59 -9.06 -6.52
CA LYS A 18 -3.87 -8.12 -5.46
C LYS A 18 -4.22 -6.73 -5.99
N PHE A 19 -5.14 -6.08 -5.31
CA PHE A 19 -5.54 -4.71 -5.56
C PHE A 19 -5.66 -3.99 -4.22
N VAL A 20 -4.90 -2.92 -4.05
CA VAL A 20 -5.03 -2.06 -2.86
C VAL A 20 -5.95 -0.90 -3.17
N ILE A 21 -6.99 -0.73 -2.35
CA ILE A 21 -7.96 0.37 -2.46
C ILE A 21 -8.26 0.98 -1.09
N ASN A 22 -8.71 2.23 -1.09
CA ASN A 22 -9.32 2.86 0.07
C ASN A 22 -10.84 2.71 0.00
N ILE A 23 -11.48 2.34 1.11
CA ILE A 23 -12.93 2.25 1.22
C ILE A 23 -13.51 3.65 1.24
N THR A 24 -14.11 4.05 0.11
CA THR A 24 -14.77 5.35 -0.04
C THR A 24 -16.20 5.18 -0.54
N LYS A 25 -17.00 6.23 -0.36
CA LYS A 25 -18.31 6.36 -1.02
C LYS A 25 -18.13 6.54 -2.53
N GLY A 26 -19.10 6.03 -3.29
CA GLY A 26 -19.15 6.15 -4.73
C GLY A 26 -18.26 5.17 -5.50
N ALA A 27 -18.66 4.90 -6.74
CA ALA A 27 -18.00 3.93 -7.61
C ALA A 27 -16.64 4.45 -8.12
N LYS A 28 -15.62 3.59 -8.07
CA LYS A 28 -14.27 3.85 -8.60
C LYS A 28 -13.85 2.79 -9.60
N LYS A 29 -13.21 3.22 -10.67
CA LYS A 29 -12.60 2.31 -11.66
C LYS A 29 -11.22 1.87 -11.17
N VAL A 30 -11.06 0.58 -10.93
CA VAL A 30 -9.80 -0.07 -10.57
C VAL A 30 -9.30 -0.90 -11.74
N LYS A 31 -8.12 -0.58 -12.25
CA LYS A 31 -7.55 -1.26 -13.42
C LYS A 31 -7.39 -2.77 -13.15
N GLY A 32 -8.10 -3.59 -13.93
CA GLY A 32 -8.06 -5.05 -13.84
C GLY A 32 -9.05 -5.68 -12.85
N LEU A 33 -9.74 -4.88 -12.04
CA LEU A 33 -10.83 -5.34 -11.15
C LEU A 33 -12.19 -4.79 -11.60
N GLY A 34 -12.23 -3.69 -12.35
CA GLY A 34 -13.44 -3.13 -12.94
C GLY A 34 -13.93 -1.88 -12.22
N ILE A 35 -15.21 -1.57 -12.33
CA ILE A 35 -15.86 -0.52 -11.54
C ILE A 35 -16.29 -1.16 -10.22
N ILE A 36 -15.92 -0.56 -9.10
CA ILE A 36 -16.19 -1.08 -7.76
C ILE A 36 -16.89 -0.02 -6.95
N ASN A 37 -17.98 -0.39 -6.29
CA ASN A 37 -18.60 0.42 -5.27
C ASN A 37 -18.13 -0.05 -3.87
N SER A 38 -17.01 0.49 -3.40
CA SER A 38 -16.35 -0.02 -2.19
C SER A 38 -17.15 0.18 -0.90
N GLU A 39 -18.18 1.03 -0.92
CA GLU A 39 -19.06 1.23 0.24
C GLU A 39 -19.92 -0.01 0.55
N GLU A 40 -20.17 -0.86 -0.44
CA GLU A 40 -20.90 -2.14 -0.28
C GLU A 40 -20.13 -3.13 0.60
N PHE A 41 -18.82 -2.94 0.77
CA PHE A 41 -17.99 -3.79 1.61
C PHE A 41 -18.04 -3.39 3.08
N ILE A 42 -18.62 -2.24 3.43
CA ILE A 42 -18.66 -1.75 4.81
C ILE A 42 -19.51 -2.70 5.66
N GLY A 43 -18.93 -3.18 6.78
CA GLY A 43 -19.59 -4.11 7.68
C GLY A 43 -19.30 -5.59 7.39
N GLU A 44 -18.77 -5.90 6.22
CA GLU A 44 -18.24 -7.23 5.87
C GLU A 44 -17.05 -7.59 6.76
N ARG A 45 -16.85 -8.87 7.03
CA ARG A 45 -15.71 -9.33 7.83
C ARG A 45 -14.49 -9.49 6.94
N TYR A 46 -13.35 -9.01 7.41
CA TYR A 46 -12.09 -9.33 6.74
C TYR A 46 -11.86 -10.85 6.70
N GLY A 47 -11.47 -11.33 5.52
CA GLY A 47 -11.30 -12.75 5.21
C GLY A 47 -12.51 -13.39 4.52
N ASP A 48 -13.66 -12.72 4.47
CA ASP A 48 -14.83 -13.22 3.75
C ASP A 48 -14.60 -13.15 2.23
N VAL A 49 -15.26 -14.06 1.51
CA VAL A 49 -15.27 -14.09 0.04
C VAL A 49 -16.45 -13.27 -0.45
N LEU A 50 -16.16 -12.20 -1.18
CA LEU A 50 -17.15 -11.34 -1.83
C LEU A 50 -17.16 -11.57 -3.34
N GLU A 51 -18.32 -11.40 -3.95
CA GLU A 51 -18.46 -11.40 -5.41
C GLU A 51 -18.34 -9.97 -5.94
N ILE A 52 -17.31 -9.71 -6.75
CA ILE A 52 -17.05 -8.41 -7.37
C ILE A 52 -17.13 -8.60 -8.89
N GLY A 53 -18.26 -8.20 -9.47
CA GLY A 53 -18.60 -8.58 -10.85
C GLY A 53 -18.70 -10.10 -10.97
N ASN A 54 -17.90 -10.71 -11.85
CA ASN A 54 -17.87 -12.17 -12.03
C ASN A 54 -16.72 -12.85 -11.27
N LYS A 55 -16.06 -12.14 -10.34
CA LYS A 55 -14.91 -12.66 -9.60
C LYS A 55 -15.25 -12.91 -8.14
N LYS A 56 -14.79 -14.04 -7.61
CA LYS A 56 -14.73 -14.27 -6.16
C LYS A 56 -13.44 -13.67 -5.63
N CYS A 57 -13.55 -12.81 -4.62
CA CYS A 57 -12.45 -12.03 -4.09
C CYS A 57 -12.45 -12.09 -2.57
N VAL A 58 -11.26 -12.13 -1.95
CA VAL A 58 -11.11 -11.99 -0.50
C VAL A 58 -10.68 -10.56 -0.17
N ILE A 59 -11.30 -9.97 0.85
CA ILE A 59 -10.91 -8.65 1.36
C ILE A 59 -10.11 -8.81 2.66
N LEU A 60 -8.93 -8.20 2.72
CA LEU A 60 -8.04 -8.17 3.88
C LEU A 60 -7.60 -6.74 4.22
N PRO A 61 -7.16 -6.45 5.45
CA PRO A 61 -6.47 -5.19 5.75
C PRO A 61 -5.22 -5.06 4.88
N ALA A 62 -4.95 -3.88 4.34
CA ALA A 62 -3.77 -3.67 3.50
C ALA A 62 -2.48 -3.73 4.33
N SER A 63 -1.58 -4.66 3.95
CA SER A 63 -0.26 -4.78 4.57
C SER A 63 0.78 -3.91 3.84
N SER A 64 1.90 -3.60 4.50
CA SER A 64 3.06 -2.94 3.87
C SER A 64 3.52 -3.67 2.61
N LYS A 65 3.45 -5.02 2.62
CA LYS A 65 3.80 -5.84 1.46
C LYS A 65 2.82 -5.62 0.30
N ASP A 66 1.52 -5.50 0.57
CA ASP A 66 0.52 -5.29 -0.48
C ASP A 66 0.73 -3.95 -1.18
N TYR A 67 1.04 -2.89 -0.42
CA TYR A 67 1.41 -1.61 -1.02
C TYR A 67 2.65 -1.73 -1.92
N ILE A 68 3.69 -2.45 -1.48
CA ILE A 68 4.91 -2.68 -2.27
C ILE A 68 4.66 -3.54 -3.51
N ASP A 69 3.79 -4.55 -3.42
CA ASP A 69 3.42 -5.41 -4.53
C ASP A 69 2.57 -4.67 -5.58
N CYS A 70 1.68 -3.77 -5.13
CA CYS A 70 0.70 -3.08 -5.98
C CYS A 70 1.12 -1.68 -6.45
N LEU A 71 2.20 -1.10 -5.93
CA LEU A 71 2.63 0.24 -6.30
C LEU A 71 2.97 0.36 -7.79
N LYS A 72 2.80 1.56 -8.34
CA LYS A 72 3.18 1.84 -9.72
C LYS A 72 4.69 2.04 -9.80
N ARG A 73 5.38 1.13 -10.49
CA ARG A 73 6.84 1.17 -10.63
C ARG A 73 7.26 2.08 -11.77
N LYS A 74 8.29 2.88 -11.51
CA LYS A 74 9.00 3.70 -12.51
C LYS A 74 10.52 3.57 -12.39
N ALA A 75 11.00 3.30 -11.18
CA ALA A 75 12.35 2.88 -10.88
C ALA A 75 12.36 1.42 -10.39
N GLN A 76 13.55 0.80 -10.40
CA GLN A 76 13.75 -0.45 -9.66
C GLN A 76 13.52 -0.22 -8.17
N ILE A 77 12.91 -1.20 -7.49
CA ILE A 77 12.53 -1.08 -6.09
C ILE A 77 13.34 -2.01 -5.19
N ILE A 78 13.52 -1.59 -3.93
CA ILE A 78 13.94 -2.49 -2.86
C ILE A 78 12.73 -3.35 -2.48
N LEU A 79 12.91 -4.67 -2.51
CA LEU A 79 11.85 -5.63 -2.18
C LEU A 79 11.70 -5.81 -0.67
N PRO A 80 10.59 -6.41 -0.20
CA PRO A 80 10.32 -6.55 1.24
C PRO A 80 11.43 -7.28 2.02
N LYS A 81 12.07 -8.29 1.42
CA LYS A 81 13.18 -9.02 2.03
C LYS A 81 14.34 -8.08 2.41
N ASP A 82 14.77 -7.25 1.46
CA ASP A 82 15.90 -6.35 1.66
C ASP A 82 15.51 -5.14 2.50
N SER A 83 14.27 -4.66 2.37
CA SER A 83 13.73 -3.60 3.25
C SER A 83 13.78 -4.02 4.72
N ALA A 84 13.37 -5.25 5.03
CA ALA A 84 13.42 -5.78 6.40
C ALA A 84 14.86 -5.86 6.93
N GLN A 85 15.82 -6.27 6.09
CA GLN A 85 17.24 -6.29 6.46
C GLN A 85 17.79 -4.89 6.73
N ILE A 86 17.45 -3.90 5.89
CA ILE A 86 17.86 -2.50 6.10
C ILE A 86 17.30 -1.97 7.43
N ILE A 87 16.00 -2.16 7.67
CA ILE A 87 15.34 -1.73 8.90
C ILE A 87 16.01 -2.35 10.13
N MET A 88 16.25 -3.66 10.10
CA MET A 88 16.87 -4.39 11.21
C MET A 88 18.32 -3.95 11.45
N ASN A 89 19.13 -3.87 10.40
CA ASN A 89 20.55 -3.52 10.50
C ASN A 89 20.75 -2.08 10.97
N CYS A 90 19.84 -1.17 10.63
CA CYS A 90 19.87 0.22 11.07
C CYS A 90 19.15 0.46 12.41
N SER A 91 18.61 -0.59 13.05
CA SER A 91 17.85 -0.49 14.31
C SER A 91 16.72 0.55 14.27
N ILE A 92 16.06 0.67 13.11
CA ILE A 92 14.99 1.65 12.89
C ILE A 92 13.75 1.22 13.67
N LYS A 93 13.20 2.13 14.47
CA LYS A 93 12.06 1.87 15.37
C LYS A 93 11.04 3.02 15.36
N PRO A 94 9.84 2.81 15.94
CA PRO A 94 8.84 3.87 16.10
C PRO A 94 9.42 5.15 16.70
N GLY A 95 9.08 6.30 16.13
CA GLY A 95 9.56 7.61 16.57
C GLY A 95 10.88 8.08 15.94
N ASP A 96 11.62 7.20 15.26
CA ASP A 96 12.89 7.59 14.63
C ASP A 96 12.68 8.58 13.46
N LYS A 97 13.73 9.37 13.20
CA LYS A 97 13.84 10.21 12.01
C LYS A 97 14.84 9.58 11.05
N VAL A 98 14.38 9.17 9.88
CA VAL A 98 15.20 8.47 8.88
C VAL A 98 15.34 9.31 7.63
N VAL A 99 16.55 9.39 7.09
CA VAL A 99 16.82 9.99 5.78
C VAL A 99 17.05 8.86 4.77
N GLU A 100 16.40 8.97 3.62
CA GLU A 100 16.59 8.09 2.47
C GLU A 100 16.94 8.94 1.24
N ILE A 101 17.92 8.49 0.44
CA ILE A 101 18.33 9.16 -0.79
C ILE A 101 18.07 8.22 -1.97
N GLY A 102 17.31 8.72 -2.93
CA GLY A 102 16.73 7.94 -4.03
C GLY A 102 15.33 7.45 -3.66
N SER A 103 14.33 8.32 -3.76
CA SER A 103 12.92 7.95 -3.51
C SER A 103 12.43 6.87 -4.48
N GLY A 104 12.91 6.88 -5.74
CA GLY A 104 12.57 5.87 -6.74
C GLY A 104 11.05 5.74 -6.93
N SER A 105 10.50 4.54 -6.74
CA SER A 105 9.04 4.31 -6.76
C SER A 105 8.37 4.40 -5.38
N GLY A 106 9.12 4.72 -4.31
CA GLY A 106 8.61 4.86 -2.94
C GLY A 106 8.50 3.56 -2.13
N ALA A 107 9.00 2.43 -2.63
CA ALA A 107 8.83 1.13 -1.97
C ALA A 107 9.50 1.05 -0.58
N LEU A 108 10.78 1.45 -0.49
CA LEU A 108 11.50 1.48 0.78
C LEU A 108 10.96 2.60 1.67
N THR A 109 10.60 3.76 1.11
CA THR A 109 9.94 4.85 1.84
C THR A 109 8.67 4.37 2.55
N ILE A 110 7.82 3.56 1.91
CA ILE A 110 6.62 2.98 2.53
C ILE A 110 7.00 2.08 3.72
N ALA A 111 7.99 1.20 3.54
CA ALA A 111 8.45 0.31 4.62
C ALA A 111 9.01 1.10 5.81
N LEU A 112 9.84 2.12 5.55
CA LEU A 112 10.39 3.01 6.56
C LEU A 112 9.28 3.79 7.28
N ALA A 113 8.34 4.39 6.53
CA ALA A 113 7.26 5.19 7.09
C ALA A 113 6.36 4.37 8.02
N LYS A 114 5.99 3.15 7.62
CA LYS A 114 5.23 2.22 8.47
C LYS A 114 6.00 1.80 9.72
N THR A 115 7.34 1.72 9.66
CA THR A 115 8.19 1.33 10.78
C THR A 115 8.35 2.45 11.81
N VAL A 116 8.51 3.69 11.36
CA VAL A 116 8.73 4.84 12.25
C VAL A 116 7.43 5.44 12.80
N ALA A 117 6.27 5.04 12.28
CA ALA A 117 4.96 5.40 12.82
C ALA A 117 4.82 5.02 14.31
N PRO A 118 3.98 5.71 15.10
CA PRO A 118 3.10 6.82 14.71
C PRO A 118 3.78 8.20 14.72
N ASN A 119 4.91 8.35 15.41
CA ASN A 119 5.46 9.67 15.75
C ASN A 119 6.79 10.00 15.05
N GLY A 120 7.32 9.06 14.27
CA GLY A 120 8.58 9.23 13.53
C GLY A 120 8.38 9.92 12.19
N LYS A 121 9.48 10.11 11.45
CA LYS A 121 9.47 10.83 10.17
C LYS A 121 10.48 10.23 9.21
N VAL A 122 10.09 10.05 7.96
CA VAL A 122 11.01 9.74 6.86
C VAL A 122 11.18 10.98 5.99
N VAL A 123 12.42 11.39 5.76
CA VAL A 123 12.78 12.42 4.78
C VAL A 123 13.39 11.70 3.59
N SER A 124 12.60 11.56 2.53
CA SER A 124 13.06 10.95 1.27
C SER A 124 13.43 12.06 0.29
N TYR A 125 14.60 11.93 -0.33
CA TYR A 125 15.10 12.88 -1.33
C TYR A 125 15.35 12.16 -2.66
N ASP A 126 14.96 12.79 -3.76
CA ASP A 126 15.36 12.37 -5.10
C ASP A 126 15.68 13.61 -5.94
N LYS A 127 16.72 13.53 -6.77
CA LYS A 127 17.04 14.64 -7.69
C LYS A 127 16.04 14.73 -8.84
N ARG A 128 15.37 13.61 -9.14
CA ARG A 128 14.44 13.48 -10.25
C ARG A 128 13.02 13.78 -9.80
N LYS A 129 12.48 14.91 -10.27
CA LYS A 129 11.08 15.31 -10.01
C LYS A 129 10.08 14.21 -10.36
N ASP A 130 10.34 13.50 -11.46
CA ASP A 130 9.47 12.47 -11.98
C ASP A 130 9.48 11.16 -11.15
N PHE A 131 10.48 11.00 -10.26
CA PHE A 131 10.55 9.97 -9.21
C PHE A 131 9.91 10.46 -7.90
N ILE A 132 10.05 11.74 -7.56
CA ILE A 132 9.30 12.34 -6.44
C ILE A 132 7.79 12.18 -6.67
N GLU A 133 7.29 12.55 -7.86
CA GLU A 133 5.86 12.50 -8.19
C GLU A 133 5.28 11.08 -8.10
N ILE A 134 6.02 10.06 -8.59
CA ILE A 134 5.56 8.68 -8.53
C ILE A 134 5.64 8.10 -7.11
N ALA A 135 6.69 8.45 -6.35
CA ALA A 135 6.80 8.05 -4.95
C ALA A 135 5.66 8.66 -4.13
N GLN A 136 5.39 9.96 -4.28
CA GLN A 136 4.25 10.64 -3.63
C GLN A 136 2.93 9.97 -3.96
N TYR A 137 2.64 9.73 -5.24
CA TYR A 137 1.42 9.04 -5.67
C TYR A 137 1.25 7.66 -5.03
N ASN A 138 2.34 6.90 -4.87
CA ASN A 138 2.28 5.57 -4.24
C ASN A 138 2.16 5.67 -2.71
N ILE A 139 2.83 6.63 -2.08
CA ILE A 139 2.84 6.82 -0.62
C ILE A 139 1.49 7.36 -0.12
N GLU A 140 0.84 8.28 -0.85
CA GLU A 140 -0.50 8.78 -0.50
C GLU A 140 -1.57 7.69 -0.47
N LYS A 141 -1.31 6.57 -1.15
CA LYS A 141 -2.18 5.39 -1.14
C LYS A 141 -1.83 4.41 -0.04
N ALA A 142 -0.69 4.57 0.63
CA ALA A 142 -0.10 3.63 1.58
C ALA A 142 -0.49 3.89 3.04
#